data_AF-A0A2V9SJX3-F1
#
_entry.id   AF-A0A2V9SJX3-F1
#
_cell.length_a   1.000
_cell.length_b   1.000
_cell.length_c   1.000
_cell.angle_alpha   90.00
_cell.angle_beta   90.00
_cell.angle_gamma   90.00
#
_symmetry.space_group_name_H-M   'P 1'
#
loop_
_entity.id
_entity.type
_entity.pdbx_description
1 polymer ?
#
loop_
_entity_poly.entity_id
_entity_poly.type
_entity_poly.pdbx_seq_one_letter_code
_entity_poly.pdbx_strand_id
1 'polypeptide(L)'
;MTADQKFASRALITGCLLLCLLQSAIAQSAGDVDVAVVVHPDTPVSNLTLAEVRKVFLGDRQYWSTNIPVVLLIRAPVARERNVVLKVIYQMSESQFKQYWIAKIFRAESATAPKVVYSNDVANELVTAIPGAIAFIDARDVRAGSKVVRVDGRLPKEPGYQLR
;
A
#
# COMPACT_ATOMS: atom_id res chain seq x y z
N MET A 1 -48.91 -31.99 28.92
CA MET A 1 -47.47 -31.98 28.58
C MET A 1 -47.30 -31.45 27.14
N THR A 2 -47.61 -30.18 26.85
CA THR A 2 -47.53 -29.62 25.47
C THR A 2 -47.63 -28.08 25.33
N ALA A 3 -47.68 -27.29 26.41
CA ALA A 3 -47.85 -25.83 26.33
C ALA A 3 -46.55 -25.02 26.56
N ASP A 4 -45.75 -25.37 27.56
CA ASP A 4 -44.54 -24.62 27.93
C ASP A 4 -43.41 -24.68 26.89
N GLN A 5 -43.30 -25.79 26.15
CA GLN A 5 -42.21 -26.01 25.20
C GLN A 5 -42.29 -25.11 23.95
N LYS A 6 -43.49 -24.59 23.63
CA LYS A 6 -43.71 -23.71 22.46
C LYS A 6 -43.34 -22.25 22.73
N PHE A 7 -43.40 -21.79 23.98
CA PHE A 7 -43.05 -20.41 24.34
C PHE A 7 -41.53 -20.21 24.35
N ALA A 8 -40.78 -21.18 24.88
CA ALA A 8 -39.32 -21.14 24.90
C ALA A 8 -38.71 -21.06 23.49
N SER A 9 -39.27 -21.81 22.52
CA SER A 9 -38.78 -21.80 21.13
C SER A 9 -39.06 -20.49 20.39
N ARG A 10 -40.18 -19.80 20.65
CA ARG A 10 -40.50 -18.51 20.00
C ARG A 10 -39.69 -17.35 20.59
N ALA A 11 -39.40 -17.40 21.89
CA ALA A 11 -38.53 -16.44 22.56
C ALA A 11 -37.06 -16.59 22.12
N LEU A 12 -36.57 -17.82 21.95
CA LEU A 12 -35.20 -18.08 21.47
C LEU A 12 -34.98 -17.60 20.02
N ILE A 13 -35.94 -17.83 19.12
CA ILE A 13 -35.81 -17.46 17.70
C ILE A 13 -35.82 -15.93 17.52
N THR A 14 -36.64 -15.22 18.32
CA THR A 14 -36.74 -13.76 18.26
C THR A 14 -35.50 -13.08 18.87
N GLY A 15 -34.91 -13.67 19.92
CA GLY A 15 -33.66 -13.19 20.51
C GLY A 15 -32.45 -13.34 19.58
N CYS A 16 -32.35 -14.46 18.85
CA CYS A 16 -31.26 -14.66 17.87
C CYS A 16 -31.35 -13.71 16.67
N LEU A 17 -32.57 -13.35 16.22
CA LEU A 17 -32.75 -12.41 15.10
C LEU A 17 -32.38 -10.97 15.46
N LEU A 18 -32.68 -10.52 16.70
CA LEU A 18 -32.23 -9.20 17.17
C LEU A 18 -30.72 -9.14 17.44
N LEU A 19 -30.09 -10.23 17.87
CA LEU A 19 -28.65 -10.27 18.13
C LEU A 19 -27.81 -10.29 16.84
N CYS A 20 -28.33 -10.87 15.75
CA CYS A 20 -27.68 -10.84 14.44
C CYS A 20 -27.76 -9.46 13.74
N LEU A 21 -28.80 -8.65 14.03
CA LEU A 21 -28.98 -7.33 13.43
C LEU A 21 -28.07 -6.24 14.04
N LEU A 22 -27.55 -6.44 15.25
CA LEU A 22 -26.60 -5.51 15.89
C LEU A 22 -25.14 -5.70 15.45
N GLN A 23 -24.80 -6.78 14.75
CA GLN A 23 -23.42 -7.06 14.34
C GLN A 23 -23.02 -6.40 13.00
N SER A 24 -23.97 -5.83 12.26
CA SER A 24 -23.71 -5.24 10.93
C SER A 24 -23.12 -3.82 10.96
N ALA A 25 -22.84 -3.24 12.14
CA ALA A 25 -22.50 -1.82 12.29
C ALA A 25 -21.01 -1.50 12.54
N ILE A 26 -20.08 -2.43 12.29
CA ILE A 26 -18.64 -2.11 12.25
C ILE A 26 -18.10 -2.40 10.84
N ALA A 27 -18.77 -1.87 9.83
CA ALA A 27 -18.03 -1.47 8.63
C ALA A 27 -17.21 -0.25 9.05
N GLN A 28 -16.00 -0.47 9.58
CA GLN A 28 -15.02 0.62 9.64
C GLN A 28 -14.98 1.17 8.22
N SER A 29 -15.37 2.43 8.04
CA SER A 29 -15.02 3.13 6.82
C SER A 29 -13.52 2.97 6.72
N ALA A 30 -13.04 2.10 5.82
CA ALA A 30 -11.67 2.11 5.39
C ALA A 30 -11.51 3.49 4.78
N GLY A 31 -11.11 4.45 5.62
CA GLY A 31 -11.03 5.84 5.23
C GLY A 31 -10.20 5.91 3.97
N ASP A 32 -10.54 6.87 3.13
CA ASP A 32 -9.75 7.31 1.99
C ASP A 32 -8.40 7.84 2.53
N VAL A 33 -7.54 6.92 2.97
CA VAL A 33 -6.29 7.25 3.62
C VAL A 33 -5.20 7.21 2.58
N ASP A 34 -4.55 8.34 2.38
CA ASP A 34 -3.50 8.43 1.40
C ASP A 34 -2.37 7.43 1.64
N VAL A 35 -1.80 6.96 0.53
CA VAL A 35 -0.59 6.17 0.51
C VAL A 35 0.56 7.11 0.20
N ALA A 36 1.47 7.28 1.15
CA ALA A 36 2.64 8.14 1.02
C ALA A 36 3.73 7.45 0.18
N VAL A 37 4.36 8.21 -0.72
CA VAL A 37 5.66 7.84 -1.28
C VAL A 37 6.74 8.27 -0.30
N VAL A 38 7.53 7.33 0.18
CA VAL A 38 8.64 7.61 1.10
C VAL A 38 9.96 7.14 0.52
N VAL A 39 11.01 7.89 0.77
CA VAL A 39 12.38 7.57 0.36
C VAL A 39 13.34 7.68 1.54
N HIS A 40 14.52 7.07 1.40
CA HIS A 40 15.64 7.32 2.30
C HIS A 40 15.89 8.83 2.47
N PRO A 41 16.20 9.33 3.69
CA PRO A 41 16.34 10.77 3.96
C PRO A 41 17.34 11.47 3.04
N ASP A 42 18.43 10.79 2.66
CA ASP A 42 19.48 11.35 1.79
C ASP A 42 19.21 11.23 0.29
N THR A 43 18.12 10.57 -0.13
CA THR A 43 17.79 10.45 -1.56
C THR A 43 17.53 11.83 -2.15
N PRO A 44 18.18 12.28 -3.24
CA PRO A 44 18.16 13.67 -3.70
C PRO A 44 16.86 14.07 -4.44
N VAL A 45 15.69 13.73 -3.89
CA VAL A 45 14.37 14.08 -4.41
C VAL A 45 13.45 14.49 -3.26
N SER A 46 12.65 15.53 -3.48
CA SER A 46 11.60 15.98 -2.55
C SER A 46 10.23 16.04 -3.22
N ASN A 47 10.20 16.03 -4.55
CA ASN A 47 8.99 16.05 -5.37
C ASN A 47 9.22 15.22 -6.63
N LEU A 48 8.20 14.48 -7.04
CA LEU A 48 8.12 13.76 -8.30
C LEU A 48 6.72 13.96 -8.89
N THR A 49 6.61 14.03 -10.20
CA THR A 49 5.31 13.88 -10.87
C THR A 49 4.82 12.43 -10.75
N LEU A 50 3.51 12.19 -10.88
CA LEU A 50 2.98 10.82 -10.89
C LEU A 50 3.59 9.97 -12.03
N ALA A 51 3.92 10.60 -13.16
CA ALA A 51 4.60 9.96 -14.27
C ALA A 51 6.03 9.52 -13.91
N GLU A 52 6.77 10.34 -13.16
CA GLU A 52 8.10 9.98 -12.67
C GLU A 52 8.05 8.89 -11.60
N VAL A 53 7.08 8.96 -10.67
CA VAL A 53 6.83 7.88 -9.71
C VAL A 53 6.59 6.58 -10.47
N ARG A 54 5.75 6.59 -11.51
CA ARG A 54 5.52 5.42 -12.38
C ARG A 54 6.81 4.90 -13.01
N LYS A 55 7.65 5.76 -13.60
CA LYS A 55 8.94 5.33 -14.19
C LYS A 55 9.86 4.67 -13.16
N VAL A 56 9.92 5.20 -11.94
CA VAL A 56 10.70 4.61 -10.84
C VAL A 56 10.15 3.22 -10.49
N PHE A 57 8.84 3.11 -10.27
CA PHE A 57 8.22 1.85 -9.84
C PHE A 57 8.10 0.81 -10.95
N LEU A 58 8.14 1.20 -12.22
CA LEU A 58 8.31 0.30 -13.36
C LEU A 58 9.78 -0.14 -13.54
N GLY A 59 10.72 0.44 -12.78
CA GLY A 59 12.15 0.13 -12.90
C GLY A 59 12.82 0.75 -14.11
N ASP A 60 12.18 1.74 -14.75
CA ASP A 60 12.75 2.49 -15.88
C ASP A 60 13.77 3.53 -15.40
N ARG A 61 13.61 4.04 -14.17
CA ARG A 61 14.65 4.76 -13.44
C ARG A 61 15.30 3.83 -12.43
N GLN A 62 16.58 3.54 -12.65
CA GLN A 62 17.35 2.60 -11.82
C GLN A 62 18.31 3.27 -10.84
N TYR A 63 18.55 4.57 -11.03
CA TYR A 63 19.46 5.36 -10.22
C TYR A 63 18.85 6.72 -9.88
N TRP A 64 18.99 7.15 -8.63
CA TRP A 64 18.66 8.52 -8.22
C TRP A 64 19.72 9.50 -8.68
N SER A 65 20.99 9.08 -8.58
CA SER A 65 22.21 9.74 -9.07
C SER A 65 23.24 8.66 -9.42
N THR A 66 24.40 9.04 -9.97
CA THR A 66 25.45 8.11 -10.44
C THR A 66 25.78 6.98 -9.45
N ASN A 67 25.78 7.25 -8.15
CA ASN A 67 26.21 6.28 -7.12
C ASN A 67 25.08 5.80 -6.20
N ILE A 68 23.83 6.18 -6.46
CA ILE A 68 22.69 5.85 -5.59
C ILE A 68 21.67 5.06 -6.42
N PRO A 69 21.71 3.72 -6.38
CA PRO A 69 20.71 2.90 -7.06
C PRO A 69 19.33 3.07 -6.42
N VAL A 70 18.27 2.87 -7.20
CA VAL A 70 16.90 2.79 -6.71
C VAL A 70 16.68 1.41 -6.11
N VAL A 71 16.26 1.34 -4.85
CA VAL A 71 15.83 0.10 -4.21
C VAL A 71 14.32 0.16 -3.99
N LEU A 72 13.56 -0.61 -4.78
CA LEU A 72 12.10 -0.65 -4.69
C LEU A 72 11.67 -1.56 -3.54
N LEU A 73 10.97 -1.01 -2.55
CA LEU A 73 10.30 -1.76 -1.49
C LEU A 73 8.79 -1.77 -1.77
N ILE A 74 8.17 -2.94 -1.78
CA ILE A 74 6.75 -3.10 -2.05
C ILE A 74 6.08 -3.92 -0.96
N ARG A 75 4.86 -3.54 -0.56
CA ARG A 75 4.07 -4.34 0.38
C ARG A 75 3.73 -5.70 -0.23
N ALA A 76 3.61 -6.72 0.62
CA ALA A 76 3.11 -8.03 0.24
C ALA A 76 1.74 -7.93 -0.46
N PRO A 77 1.36 -8.93 -1.30
CA PRO A 77 0.02 -9.01 -1.87
C PRO A 77 -1.05 -8.86 -0.81
N VAL A 78 -2.24 -8.43 -1.21
CA VAL A 78 -3.43 -8.16 -0.36
C VAL A 78 -3.35 -6.95 0.57
N ALA A 79 -2.16 -6.38 0.80
CA ALA A 79 -2.04 -5.12 1.54
C ALA A 79 -2.81 -3.99 0.82
N ARG A 80 -3.39 -3.06 1.59
CA ARG A 80 -4.20 -1.98 1.01
C ARG A 80 -3.37 -1.11 0.07
N GLU A 81 -2.20 -0.69 0.52
CA GLU A 81 -1.28 0.17 -0.22
C GLU A 81 -0.83 -0.50 -1.52
N ARG A 82 -0.65 -1.82 -1.47
CA ARG A 82 -0.35 -2.64 -2.64
C ARG A 82 -1.46 -2.53 -3.69
N ASN A 83 -2.73 -2.63 -3.28
CA ASN A 83 -3.86 -2.49 -4.20
C ASN A 83 -3.94 -1.08 -4.81
N VAL A 84 -3.73 -0.03 -4.01
CA VAL A 84 -3.70 1.36 -4.49
C VAL A 84 -2.60 1.56 -5.52
N VAL A 85 -1.38 1.11 -5.22
CA VAL A 85 -0.22 1.25 -6.08
C VAL A 85 -0.38 0.47 -7.38
N LEU A 86 -0.91 -0.76 -7.31
CA LEU A 86 -1.20 -1.54 -8.50
C LEU A 86 -2.23 -0.87 -9.41
N LYS A 87 -3.26 -0.26 -8.84
CA LYS A 87 -4.31 0.44 -9.58
C LYS A 87 -3.82 1.77 -10.17
N VAL A 88 -3.22 2.62 -9.36
CA VAL A 88 -2.93 4.03 -9.72
C VAL A 88 -1.61 4.16 -10.46
N ILE A 89 -0.61 3.36 -10.11
CA ILE A 89 0.77 3.52 -10.60
C ILE A 89 1.09 2.45 -11.63
N TYR A 90 0.97 1.17 -11.29
CA TYR A 90 1.26 0.13 -12.27
C TYR A 90 0.17 0.00 -13.34
N GLN A 91 -1.09 0.28 -12.98
CA GLN A 91 -2.27 -0.02 -13.80
C GLN A 91 -2.29 -1.50 -14.25
N MET A 92 -1.94 -2.38 -13.32
CA MET A 92 -1.81 -3.81 -13.52
C MET A 92 -2.54 -4.57 -12.42
N SER A 93 -3.07 -5.74 -12.75
CA SER A 93 -3.46 -6.73 -11.75
C SER A 93 -2.22 -7.30 -11.03
N GLU A 94 -2.42 -8.01 -9.92
CA GLU A 94 -1.34 -8.73 -9.23
C GLU A 94 -0.63 -9.73 -10.15
N SER A 95 -1.37 -10.45 -11.01
CA SER A 95 -0.77 -11.41 -11.96
C SER A 95 0.05 -10.69 -13.03
N GLN A 96 -0.46 -9.59 -13.58
CA GLN A 96 0.24 -8.77 -14.56
C GLN A 96 1.51 -8.15 -13.97
N PHE A 97 1.45 -7.63 -12.73
CA PHE A 97 2.63 -7.13 -12.03
C PHE A 97 3.72 -8.21 -11.88
N LYS A 98 3.33 -9.43 -11.48
CA LYS A 98 4.29 -10.54 -11.31
C LYS A 98 4.93 -10.90 -12.65
N GLN A 99 4.12 -11.05 -13.70
CA GLN A 99 4.59 -11.35 -15.05
C GLN A 99 5.48 -10.22 -15.60
N TYR A 100 5.12 -8.96 -15.35
CA TYR A 100 5.90 -7.79 -15.75
C TYR A 100 7.32 -7.86 -15.20
N TRP A 101 7.47 -8.06 -13.90
CA TRP A 101 8.79 -8.12 -13.28
C TRP A 101 9.59 -9.35 -13.68
N ILE A 102 8.95 -10.53 -13.83
CA ILE A 102 9.61 -11.72 -14.37
C ILE A 102 10.18 -11.42 -15.77
N ALA A 103 9.37 -10.84 -16.66
CA ALA A 103 9.79 -10.51 -18.01
C ALA A 103 10.91 -9.45 -18.03
N LYS A 104 10.79 -8.40 -17.21
CA LYS A 104 11.76 -7.30 -17.15
C LYS A 104 13.14 -7.78 -16.71
N ILE A 105 13.21 -8.67 -15.71
CA ILE A 105 14.46 -9.29 -15.28
C ILE A 105 15.00 -10.24 -16.35
N PHE A 106 14.15 -11.08 -16.94
CA PHE A 106 14.58 -12.03 -17.98
C PHE A 106 15.17 -11.32 -19.21
N ARG A 107 14.64 -10.14 -19.56
CA ARG A 107 15.17 -9.29 -20.65
C ARG A 107 16.38 -8.44 -20.24
N ALA A 108 16.86 -8.55 -19.01
CA ALA A 108 17.91 -7.71 -18.45
C ALA A 108 17.61 -6.20 -18.51
N GLU A 109 16.34 -5.82 -18.61
CA GLU A 109 15.91 -4.42 -18.57
C GLU A 109 15.97 -3.86 -17.14
N SER A 110 15.98 -4.72 -16.12
CA SER A 110 16.32 -4.37 -14.73
C SER A 110 17.21 -5.42 -14.09
N ALA A 111 18.15 -4.98 -13.26
CA ALA A 111 19.05 -5.86 -12.52
C ALA A 111 18.38 -6.52 -11.31
N THR A 112 17.40 -5.83 -10.69
CA THR A 112 16.72 -6.32 -9.49
C THR A 112 15.22 -6.07 -9.57
N ALA A 113 14.46 -7.04 -9.04
CA ALA A 113 13.03 -6.90 -8.83
C ALA A 113 12.76 -6.20 -7.49
N PRO A 114 11.55 -5.65 -7.28
CA PRO A 114 11.18 -5.05 -6.01
C PRO A 114 11.28 -6.04 -4.85
N LYS A 115 11.79 -5.56 -3.71
CA LYS A 115 11.84 -6.33 -2.47
C LYS A 115 10.48 -6.28 -1.79
N VAL A 116 9.91 -7.45 -1.51
CA VAL A 116 8.63 -7.56 -0.81
C VAL A 116 8.84 -7.40 0.70
N VAL A 117 8.05 -6.54 1.33
CA VAL A 117 8.03 -6.31 2.78
C VAL A 117 6.66 -6.67 3.36
N TYR A 118 6.63 -7.24 4.55
CA TYR A 118 5.42 -7.84 5.13
C TYR A 118 4.64 -6.93 6.09
N SER A 119 5.23 -5.86 6.61
CA SER A 119 4.52 -4.79 7.34
C SER A 119 4.96 -3.37 6.93
N ASN A 120 4.17 -2.37 7.32
CA ASN A 120 4.57 -0.96 7.22
C ASN A 120 5.76 -0.67 8.14
N ASP A 121 5.89 -1.37 9.27
CA ASP A 121 7.04 -1.25 10.17
C ASP A 121 8.34 -1.67 9.49
N VAL A 122 8.35 -2.83 8.81
CA VAL A 122 9.52 -3.28 8.04
C VAL A 122 9.80 -2.32 6.87
N ALA A 123 8.76 -1.77 6.23
CA ALA A 123 8.94 -0.77 5.18
C ALA A 123 9.63 0.50 5.70
N ASN A 124 9.19 1.02 6.86
CA ASN A 124 9.78 2.18 7.53
C ASN A 124 11.24 1.92 7.95
N GLU A 125 11.53 0.75 8.53
CA GLU A 125 12.89 0.38 8.90
C GLU A 125 13.80 0.34 7.66
N LEU A 126 13.42 -0.41 6.64
CA LEU A 126 14.25 -0.60 5.45
C LEU A 126 14.42 0.67 4.62
N VAL A 127 13.41 1.53 4.53
CA VAL A 127 13.54 2.78 3.77
C VAL A 127 14.55 3.74 4.42
N THR A 128 14.67 3.70 5.75
CA THR A 128 15.67 4.51 6.48
C THR A 128 17.05 3.85 6.53
N ALA A 129 17.12 2.52 6.46
CA ALA A 129 18.39 1.78 6.52
C ALA A 129 19.09 1.61 5.18
N ILE A 130 18.37 1.68 4.06
CA ILE A 130 18.91 1.40 2.72
C ILE A 130 19.00 2.70 1.91
N PRO A 131 20.21 3.22 1.65
CA PRO A 131 20.38 4.34 0.74
C PRO A 131 19.73 4.09 -0.62
N GLY A 132 18.98 5.08 -1.11
CA GLY A 132 18.27 4.98 -2.39
C GLY A 132 16.97 4.16 -2.36
N ALA A 133 16.55 3.68 -1.19
CA ALA A 133 15.26 3.01 -1.06
C ALA A 133 14.08 3.97 -1.29
N ILE A 134 13.03 3.41 -1.89
CA ILE A 134 11.71 4.02 -2.06
C ILE A 134 10.63 2.99 -1.73
N ALA A 135 9.60 3.41 -1.01
CA ALA A 135 8.49 2.58 -0.59
C ALA A 135 7.16 3.35 -0.68
N PHE A 136 6.07 2.59 -0.57
CA PHE A 136 4.74 3.11 -0.28
C PHE A 136 4.30 2.64 1.11
N ILE A 137 3.79 3.56 1.91
CA ILE A 137 3.34 3.30 3.28
C ILE A 137 2.01 4.03 3.48
N ASP A 138 1.08 3.45 4.24
CA ASP A 138 -0.11 4.18 4.71
C ASP A 138 0.35 5.49 5.37
N ALA A 139 -0.20 6.63 4.97
CA ALA A 139 0.30 7.93 5.43
C ALA A 139 0.19 8.12 6.96
N ARG A 140 -0.63 7.32 7.65
CA ARG A 140 -0.72 7.32 9.12
C ARG A 140 0.42 6.55 9.79
N ASP A 141 1.02 5.61 9.06
CA ASP A 141 2.06 4.70 9.57
C ASP A 141 3.47 5.15 9.19
N VAL A 142 3.61 6.28 8.47
CA VAL A 142 4.93 6.84 8.14
C VAL A 142 5.63 7.28 9.41
N ARG A 143 6.81 6.71 9.66
CA ARG A 143 7.66 7.04 10.81
C ARG A 143 8.67 8.14 10.47
N ALA A 144 9.08 8.88 11.50
CA ALA A 144 10.16 9.85 11.41
C ALA A 144 11.47 9.20 10.93
N GLY A 145 12.32 9.98 10.27
CA GLY A 145 13.61 9.52 9.74
C GLY A 145 13.56 9.14 8.25
N SER A 146 12.38 8.84 7.72
CA SER A 146 12.15 8.76 6.27
C SER A 146 11.76 10.13 5.70
N LYS A 147 11.99 10.34 4.41
CA LYS A 147 11.54 11.54 3.71
C LYS A 147 10.30 11.22 2.88
N VAL A 148 9.21 11.96 3.11
CA VAL A 148 8.01 11.89 2.28
C VAL A 148 8.23 12.70 1.02
N VAL A 149 8.01 12.08 -0.14
CA VAL A 149 8.12 12.72 -1.46
C VAL A 149 6.77 13.29 -1.84
N ARG A 150 6.76 14.55 -2.27
CA ARG A 150 5.58 15.16 -2.88
C ARG A 150 5.29 14.47 -4.22
N VAL A 151 4.02 14.18 -4.49
CA VAL A 151 3.56 13.69 -5.79
C VAL A 151 2.76 14.79 -6.47
N ASP A 152 3.21 15.24 -7.65
CA ASP A 152 2.65 16.39 -8.36
C ASP A 152 2.58 17.65 -7.47
N GLY A 153 3.63 17.90 -6.68
CA GLY A 153 3.72 19.02 -5.74
C GLY A 153 2.96 18.82 -4.43
N ARG A 154 2.25 17.69 -4.25
CA ARG A 154 1.32 17.48 -3.13
C ARG A 154 1.83 16.44 -2.13
N LEU A 155 1.62 16.71 -0.84
CA LEU A 155 1.75 15.72 0.22
C LEU A 155 0.44 14.95 0.42
N PRO A 156 0.49 13.77 1.10
CA PRO A 156 -0.69 13.15 1.67
C PRO A 156 -1.57 14.17 2.43
N LYS A 157 -2.88 14.05 2.28
CA LYS A 157 -3.98 14.87 2.81
C LYS A 157 -4.17 16.22 2.14
N GLU A 158 -3.30 16.62 1.20
CA GLU A 158 -3.49 17.84 0.41
C GLU A 158 -4.50 17.59 -0.74
N PRO A 159 -5.38 18.55 -1.06
CA PRO A 159 -6.35 18.41 -2.14
C PRO A 159 -5.72 18.08 -3.50
N GLY A 160 -6.21 17.02 -4.14
CA GLY A 160 -5.72 16.53 -5.43
C GLY A 160 -4.55 15.55 -5.34
N TYR A 161 -4.18 15.08 -4.14
CA TYR A 161 -3.27 13.94 -4.00
C TYR A 161 -3.95 12.67 -4.54
N GLN A 162 -3.24 11.91 -5.38
CA GLN A 162 -3.87 10.87 -6.22
C GLN A 162 -3.75 9.44 -5.65
N LEU A 163 -2.90 9.22 -4.65
CA LEU A 163 -2.59 7.88 -4.15
C LEU A 163 -3.49 7.51 -2.96
N ARG A 164 -4.69 6.97 -3.25
CA ARG A 164 -5.72 6.63 -2.25
C ARG A 164 -6.46 5.33 -2.59
#